data_AF-A0A3D5SD65-F1
#
_entry.id   AF-A0A3D5SD65-F1
#
_cell.length_a   1.000
_cell.length_b   1.000
_cell.length_c   1.000
_cell.angle_alpha   90.00
_cell.angle_beta   90.00
_cell.angle_gamma   90.00
#
_symmetry.space_group_name_H-M   'P 1'
#
loop_
_entity.id
_entity.type
_entity.pdbx_description
1 polymer ?
#
loop_
_entity_poly.entity_id
_entity_poly.type
_entity_poly.pdbx_seq_one_letter_code
_entity_poly.pdbx_strand_id
1 'polypeptide(L)'
;MGGHKLKKNKFIRNVIDCFYRTIDSLVCAAALIVARVFLICLFVNIAIVKAEPTVRLDTNMGVIEINLRPDVAPIHVENFLKYVNDGDYNNSFIHRSIAGFIVQGGGFTFINQLFDYVPVDPAIVNEFALSNVRGTVAMAKVGSDPNSATSQWFINLA
;
A
#
# COMPACT_ATOMS: atom_id res chain seq x y z
N MET A 1 78.28 -20.60 -18.70
CA MET A 1 77.04 -21.35 -18.35
C MET A 1 76.01 -20.55 -17.50
N GLY A 2 76.06 -19.22 -17.39
CA GLY A 2 75.19 -18.44 -16.49
C GLY A 2 73.88 -17.85 -17.06
N GLY A 3 73.74 -17.72 -18.39
CA GLY A 3 72.60 -17.01 -19.01
C GLY A 3 71.26 -17.76 -18.99
N HIS A 4 71.29 -19.10 -18.91
CA HIS A 4 70.08 -19.92 -18.92
C HIS A 4 69.32 -19.89 -17.57
N LYS A 5 70.04 -19.66 -16.46
CA LYS A 5 69.48 -19.57 -15.10
C LYS A 5 68.78 -18.21 -14.86
N LEU A 6 69.36 -17.11 -15.34
CA LEU A 6 68.74 -15.77 -15.22
C LEU A 6 67.45 -15.63 -16.05
N LYS A 7 67.42 -16.19 -17.28
CA LYS A 7 66.21 -16.17 -18.12
C LYS A 7 65.05 -16.94 -17.49
N LYS A 8 65.33 -18.08 -16.84
CA LYS A 8 64.33 -18.89 -16.13
C LYS A 8 63.76 -18.15 -14.92
N ASN A 9 64.58 -17.43 -14.16
CA ASN A 9 64.12 -16.62 -13.02
C ASN A 9 63.29 -15.40 -13.44
N LYS A 10 63.62 -14.75 -14.56
CA LYS A 10 62.82 -13.64 -15.09
C LYS A 10 61.47 -14.12 -15.62
N PHE A 11 61.43 -15.29 -16.26
CA PHE A 11 60.19 -15.92 -16.73
C PHE A 11 59.27 -16.26 -15.56
N ILE A 12 59.79 -16.90 -14.51
CA ILE A 12 58.99 -17.27 -13.32
C ILE A 12 58.44 -16.02 -12.62
N ARG A 13 59.23 -14.95 -12.46
CA ARG A 13 58.76 -13.68 -11.90
C ARG A 13 57.64 -13.06 -12.73
N ASN A 14 57.79 -13.01 -14.06
CA ASN A 14 56.76 -12.45 -14.92
C ASN A 14 55.44 -13.26 -14.88
N VAL A 15 55.51 -14.59 -14.73
CA VAL A 15 54.33 -15.44 -14.60
C VAL A 15 53.63 -15.18 -13.25
N ILE A 16 54.41 -15.04 -12.17
CA ILE A 16 53.89 -14.75 -10.84
C ILE A 16 53.26 -13.34 -10.78
N ASP A 17 53.94 -12.33 -11.33
CA ASP A 17 53.43 -10.96 -11.40
C ASP A 17 52.15 -10.87 -12.25
N CYS A 18 52.07 -11.63 -13.33
CA CYS A 18 50.84 -11.75 -14.14
C CYS A 18 49.71 -12.38 -13.34
N PHE A 19 49.99 -13.46 -12.60
CA PHE A 19 49.02 -14.15 -11.75
C PHE A 19 48.48 -13.25 -10.63
N TYR A 20 49.35 -12.54 -9.91
CA TYR A 20 48.94 -11.58 -8.88
C TYR A 20 48.14 -10.41 -9.47
N ARG A 21 48.52 -9.86 -10.62
CA ARG A 21 47.74 -8.82 -11.32
C ARG A 21 46.34 -9.29 -11.73
N THR A 22 46.21 -10.54 -12.16
CA THR A 22 44.91 -11.13 -12.47
C THR A 22 44.07 -11.31 -11.20
N ILE A 23 44.66 -11.76 -10.10
CA ILE A 23 43.98 -11.88 -8.80
C ILE A 23 43.52 -10.51 -8.29
N ASP A 24 44.37 -9.49 -8.31
CA ASP A 24 44.02 -8.14 -7.83
C ASP A 24 42.88 -7.52 -8.65
N SER A 25 42.88 -7.74 -9.98
CA SER A 25 41.80 -7.30 -10.86
C SER A 25 40.47 -7.99 -10.54
N LEU A 26 40.48 -9.30 -10.26
CA LEU A 26 39.30 -10.07 -9.87
C LEU A 26 38.75 -9.65 -8.50
N VAL A 27 39.62 -9.39 -7.53
CA VAL A 27 39.23 -8.93 -6.18
C VAL A 27 38.62 -7.52 -6.24
N CYS A 28 39.20 -6.60 -7.01
CA CYS A 28 38.64 -5.27 -7.24
C CYS A 28 37.27 -5.32 -7.93
N ALA A 29 37.11 -6.17 -8.95
CA ALA A 29 35.83 -6.34 -9.63
C ALA A 29 34.75 -6.89 -8.69
N ALA A 30 35.09 -7.87 -7.85
CA ALA A 30 34.18 -8.43 -6.85
C ALA A 30 33.77 -7.37 -5.80
N ALA A 31 34.72 -6.56 -5.31
CA ALA A 31 34.44 -5.49 -4.36
C ALA A 31 33.49 -4.41 -4.92
N LEU A 32 33.66 -4.04 -6.19
CA LEU A 32 32.76 -3.10 -6.88
C LEU A 32 31.35 -3.69 -7.09
N ILE A 33 31.25 -5.00 -7.38
CA ILE A 33 29.96 -5.68 -7.50
C ILE A 33 29.23 -5.72 -6.15
N VAL A 34 29.92 -6.09 -5.07
CA VAL A 34 29.35 -6.12 -3.71
C VAL A 34 28.90 -4.72 -3.27
N ALA A 35 29.70 -3.69 -3.51
CA ALA A 35 29.34 -2.30 -3.20
C ALA A 35 28.11 -1.83 -4.00
N ARG A 36 27.99 -2.21 -5.28
CA ARG A 36 26.81 -1.90 -6.11
C ARG A 36 25.56 -2.63 -5.65
N VAL A 37 25.66 -3.91 -5.31
CA VAL A 37 24.53 -4.69 -4.78
C VAL A 37 24.07 -4.09 -3.45
N PHE A 38 24.99 -3.72 -2.56
CA PHE A 38 24.66 -3.08 -1.29
C PHE A 38 23.98 -1.72 -1.49
N LEU A 39 24.47 -0.90 -2.43
CA LEU A 39 23.82 0.36 -2.79
C LEU A 39 22.39 0.13 -3.33
N ILE A 40 22.21 -0.83 -4.23
CA ILE A 40 20.90 -1.18 -4.80
C ILE A 40 19.94 -1.63 -3.69
N CYS A 41 20.39 -2.47 -2.74
CA CYS A 41 19.58 -2.89 -1.60
C CYS A 41 19.16 -1.71 -0.71
N LEU A 42 20.02 -0.69 -0.52
CA LEU A 42 19.65 0.52 0.22
C LEU A 42 18.56 1.34 -0.49
N PHE A 43 18.60 1.44 -1.82
CA PHE A 43 17.60 2.20 -2.59
C PHE A 43 16.22 1.53 -2.65
N VAL A 44 16.15 0.19 -2.65
CA VAL A 44 14.86 -0.54 -2.70
C VAL A 44 14.01 -0.31 -1.44
N ASN A 45 14.62 -0.05 -0.29
CA ASN A 45 13.89 0.11 0.97
C ASN A 45 13.18 1.47 1.13
N ILE A 46 13.48 2.47 0.29
CA ILE A 46 12.96 3.85 0.46
C ILE A 46 11.60 4.05 -0.24
N ALA A 47 11.16 3.12 -1.10
CA ALA A 47 10.08 3.38 -2.06
C ALA A 47 8.66 2.90 -1.67
N ILE A 48 8.37 2.63 -0.39
CA ILE A 48 7.00 2.24 0.04
C ILE A 48 6.49 3.20 1.12
N VAL A 49 6.29 4.48 0.76
CA VAL A 49 5.33 5.32 1.47
C VAL A 49 4.06 5.28 0.63
N LYS A 50 3.11 4.42 1.00
CA LYS A 50 1.80 4.36 0.35
C LYS A 50 1.09 5.68 0.65
N ALA A 51 0.77 6.46 -0.39
CA ALA A 51 0.00 7.69 -0.22
C ALA A 51 -1.33 7.36 0.48
N GLU A 52 -1.68 8.13 1.50
CA GLU A 52 -2.98 8.04 2.18
C GLU A 52 -4.04 8.71 1.29
N PRO A 53 -4.98 7.96 0.69
CA PRO A 53 -5.96 8.54 -0.19
C PRO A 53 -6.98 9.34 0.62
N THR A 54 -7.33 10.53 0.13
CA THR A 54 -8.42 11.34 0.67
C THR A 54 -9.61 11.25 -0.27
N VAL A 55 -10.79 10.96 0.29
CA VAL A 55 -12.07 10.99 -0.43
C VAL A 55 -12.87 12.21 0.02
N ARG A 56 -13.37 12.96 -0.96
CA ARG A 56 -14.27 14.09 -0.74
C ARG A 56 -15.69 13.65 -1.05
N LEU A 57 -16.57 13.72 -0.05
CA LEU A 57 -18.00 13.50 -0.20
C LEU A 57 -18.70 14.87 -0.26
N ASP A 58 -19.17 15.24 -1.44
CA ASP A 58 -20.00 16.43 -1.63
C ASP A 58 -21.46 16.09 -1.28
N THR A 59 -21.96 16.63 -0.18
CA THR A 59 -23.35 16.42 0.27
C THR A 59 -24.16 17.71 0.17
N ASN A 60 -25.48 17.61 0.21
CA ASN A 60 -26.37 18.78 0.28
C ASN A 60 -26.22 19.58 1.59
N MET A 61 -25.54 19.03 2.61
CA MET A 61 -25.28 19.66 3.90
C MET A 61 -23.84 20.21 4.00
N GLY A 62 -23.04 20.06 2.94
CA GLY A 62 -21.64 20.49 2.91
C GLY A 62 -20.69 19.37 2.52
N VAL A 63 -19.40 19.69 2.55
CA VAL A 63 -18.31 18.78 2.15
C VAL A 63 -17.82 18.00 3.37
N ILE A 64 -17.64 16.69 3.20
CA ILE A 64 -16.96 15.82 4.18
C ILE A 64 -15.70 15.29 3.50
N GLU A 65 -14.53 15.57 4.07
CA GLU A 65 -13.26 15.00 3.64
C GLU A 65 -12.85 13.85 4.55
N ILE A 66 -12.55 12.71 3.96
CA ILE A 66 -12.22 11.46 4.66
C ILE A 66 -10.81 11.04 4.26
N ASN A 67 -9.88 11.06 5.22
CA ASN A 67 -8.55 10.48 5.05
C ASN A 67 -8.60 8.98 5.32
N LEU A 68 -8.23 8.19 4.33
CA LEU A 68 -8.25 6.73 4.41
C LEU A 68 -6.87 6.21 4.84
N ARG A 69 -6.88 5.13 5.62
CA ARG A 69 -5.68 4.53 6.24
C ARG A 69 -5.38 3.15 5.67
N PRO A 70 -4.80 3.08 4.45
CA PRO A 70 -4.53 1.80 3.80
C PRO A 70 -3.38 1.01 4.43
N ASP A 71 -2.62 1.64 5.32
CA ASP A 71 -1.62 1.01 6.18
C ASP A 71 -2.26 0.21 7.33
N VAL A 72 -3.49 0.57 7.71
CA VAL A 72 -4.24 -0.04 8.82
C VAL A 72 -5.31 -1.01 8.32
N ALA A 73 -6.08 -0.61 7.31
CA ALA A 73 -7.21 -1.37 6.77
C ALA A 73 -7.19 -1.41 5.23
N PRO A 74 -6.17 -2.05 4.62
CA PRO A 74 -5.98 -2.05 3.17
C PRO A 74 -7.20 -2.58 2.40
N ILE A 75 -7.86 -3.62 2.87
CA ILE A 75 -9.00 -4.25 2.17
C ILE A 75 -10.23 -3.33 2.24
N HIS A 76 -10.49 -2.70 3.39
CA HIS A 76 -11.59 -1.76 3.54
C HIS A 76 -11.38 -0.51 2.67
N VAL A 77 -10.15 0.01 2.64
CA VAL A 77 -9.81 1.16 1.81
C VAL A 77 -9.96 0.84 0.33
N GLU A 78 -9.48 -0.31 -0.12
CA GLU A 78 -9.63 -0.75 -1.51
C GLU A 78 -11.11 -0.90 -1.90
N ASN A 79 -11.91 -1.55 -1.05
CA ASN A 79 -13.35 -1.72 -1.24
C ASN A 79 -14.07 -0.36 -1.31
N PHE A 80 -13.83 0.53 -0.36
CA PHE A 80 -14.46 1.85 -0.33
C PHE A 80 -14.09 2.69 -1.56
N LEU A 81 -12.81 2.69 -1.95
CA LEU A 81 -12.36 3.41 -3.15
C LEU A 81 -12.94 2.83 -4.43
N LYS A 82 -13.18 1.52 -4.49
CA LYS A 82 -13.85 0.91 -5.64
C LYS A 82 -15.25 1.51 -5.84
N TYR A 83 -16.08 1.54 -4.80
CA TYR A 83 -17.42 2.16 -4.86
C TYR A 83 -17.38 3.65 -5.21
N VAL A 84 -16.37 4.39 -4.71
CA VAL A 84 -16.17 5.80 -5.07
C VAL A 84 -15.81 5.95 -6.56
N ASN A 85 -14.87 5.14 -7.06
CA ASN A 85 -14.38 5.22 -8.43
C ASN A 85 -15.40 4.73 -9.46
N ASP A 86 -16.20 3.73 -9.11
CA ASP A 86 -17.28 3.21 -9.94
C ASP A 86 -18.49 4.19 -9.96
N GLY A 87 -18.50 5.18 -9.07
CA GLY A 87 -19.56 6.18 -8.96
C GLY A 87 -20.82 5.66 -8.26
N ASP A 88 -20.74 4.51 -7.59
CA ASP A 88 -21.87 3.85 -6.93
C ASP A 88 -22.44 4.66 -5.75
N TYR A 89 -21.62 5.51 -5.14
CA TYR A 89 -22.09 6.45 -4.11
C TYR A 89 -22.72 7.73 -4.67
N ASN A 90 -22.75 7.92 -6.00
CA ASN A 90 -23.45 9.06 -6.59
C ASN A 90 -24.95 8.96 -6.34
N ASN A 91 -25.54 10.06 -5.87
CA ASN A 91 -26.92 10.13 -5.40
C ASN A 91 -27.25 9.19 -4.21
N SER A 92 -26.23 8.59 -3.58
CA SER A 92 -26.40 7.93 -2.29
C SER A 92 -26.66 8.95 -1.19
N PHE A 93 -27.44 8.57 -0.19
CA PHE A 93 -27.81 9.45 0.92
C PHE A 93 -27.61 8.76 2.27
N ILE A 94 -27.60 9.57 3.33
CA ILE A 94 -27.53 9.10 4.71
C ILE A 94 -28.90 8.53 5.09
N HIS A 95 -29.03 7.20 5.06
CA HIS A 95 -30.30 6.50 5.36
C HIS A 95 -30.50 6.22 6.85
N ARG A 96 -29.47 6.40 7.68
CA ARG A 96 -29.58 6.26 9.14
C ARG A 96 -28.71 7.28 9.86
N SER A 97 -29.31 8.04 10.76
CA SER A 97 -28.65 9.05 11.59
C SER A 97 -29.15 8.95 13.02
N ILE A 98 -28.24 8.71 13.97
CA ILE A 98 -28.54 8.60 15.40
C ILE A 98 -27.63 9.57 16.14
N ALA A 99 -28.23 10.61 16.74
CA ALA A 99 -27.50 11.63 17.47
C ALA A 99 -26.63 11.02 18.59
N GLY A 100 -25.37 11.45 18.66
CA GLY A 100 -24.41 10.94 19.64
C GLY A 100 -23.92 9.51 19.39
N PHE A 101 -24.22 8.92 18.23
CA PHE A 101 -23.76 7.59 17.87
C PHE A 101 -23.12 7.56 16.49
N ILE A 102 -23.92 7.50 15.42
CA ILE A 102 -23.40 7.38 14.04
C ILE A 102 -24.28 8.11 13.02
N VAL A 103 -23.66 8.47 11.89
CA VAL A 103 -24.36 8.65 10.60
C VAL A 103 -23.92 7.57 9.65
N GLN A 104 -24.84 6.94 8.93
CA GLN A 104 -24.59 5.78 8.08
C GLN A 104 -25.19 6.00 6.68
N GLY A 105 -24.38 5.67 5.66
CA GLY A 105 -24.70 5.85 4.24
C GLY A 105 -24.19 4.70 3.38
N GLY A 106 -24.23 4.88 2.05
CA GLY A 106 -23.72 3.91 1.09
C GLY A 106 -24.60 2.67 0.89
N GLY A 107 -25.83 2.66 1.42
CA GLY A 107 -26.76 1.53 1.29
C GLY A 107 -27.86 1.74 0.25
N PHE A 108 -28.25 2.99 0.04
CA PHE A 108 -29.35 3.37 -0.84
C PHE A 108 -28.96 4.55 -1.71
N THR A 109 -29.58 4.63 -2.88
CA THR A 109 -29.48 5.75 -3.83
C THR A 109 -30.85 6.29 -4.16
N PHE A 110 -30.89 7.54 -4.61
CA PHE A 110 -32.10 8.23 -5.04
C PHE A 110 -31.99 8.61 -6.51
N ILE A 111 -32.63 7.83 -7.38
CA ILE A 111 -32.57 7.98 -8.84
C ILE A 111 -33.99 8.11 -9.37
N ASN A 112 -34.26 9.13 -10.20
CA ASN A 112 -35.57 9.37 -10.82
C ASN A 112 -36.74 9.37 -9.80
N GLN A 113 -36.52 9.97 -8.62
CA GLN A 113 -37.48 10.04 -7.53
C GLN A 113 -37.85 8.69 -6.89
N LEU A 114 -37.09 7.64 -7.16
CA LEU A 114 -37.27 6.31 -6.60
C LEU A 114 -36.07 5.93 -5.74
N PHE A 115 -36.33 5.12 -4.72
CA PHE A 115 -35.29 4.49 -3.90
C PHE A 115 -34.79 3.24 -4.60
N ASP A 116 -33.48 3.10 -4.64
CA ASP A 116 -32.81 1.87 -5.07
C ASP A 116 -31.65 1.55 -4.12
N TYR A 117 -31.11 0.34 -4.21
CA TYR A 117 -29.93 -0.07 -3.47
C TYR A 117 -28.66 0.39 -4.19
N VAL A 118 -27.64 0.75 -3.41
CA VAL A 118 -26.28 0.85 -3.96
C VAL A 118 -25.86 -0.56 -4.40
N PRO A 119 -25.27 -0.74 -5.60
CA PRO A 119 -24.74 -2.03 -6.03
C PRO A 119 -23.83 -2.65 -4.97
N VAL A 120 -23.88 -3.96 -4.79
CA VAL A 120 -23.07 -4.66 -3.78
C VAL A 120 -22.09 -5.62 -4.44
N ASP A 121 -20.84 -5.52 -4.01
CA ASP A 121 -19.77 -6.46 -4.30
C ASP A 121 -19.77 -7.56 -3.22
N PRO A 122 -19.01 -8.65 -3.40
CA PRO A 122 -18.85 -9.67 -2.37
C PRO A 122 -18.36 -9.09 -1.04
N ALA A 123 -18.82 -9.68 0.07
CA ALA A 123 -18.45 -9.21 1.39
C ALA A 123 -16.95 -9.36 1.66
N ILE A 124 -16.38 -8.38 2.37
CA ILE A 124 -14.96 -8.33 2.70
C ILE A 124 -14.67 -8.86 4.11
N VAL A 125 -13.45 -9.38 4.30
CA VAL A 125 -12.94 -9.77 5.61
C VAL A 125 -12.78 -8.55 6.52
N ASN A 126 -13.09 -8.72 7.81
CA ASN A 126 -13.00 -7.65 8.79
C ASN A 126 -11.54 -7.33 9.18
N GLU A 127 -11.21 -6.03 9.29
CA GLU A 127 -9.88 -5.53 9.65
C GLU A 127 -9.95 -4.74 10.97
N PHE A 128 -9.97 -5.45 12.10
CA PHE A 128 -10.04 -4.84 13.43
C PHE A 128 -8.66 -4.33 13.90
N ALA A 129 -8.35 -3.08 13.60
CA ALA A 129 -7.07 -2.48 14.02
C ALA A 129 -7.22 -1.23 14.91
N LEU A 130 -8.23 -0.40 14.68
CA LEU A 130 -8.45 0.85 15.41
C LEU A 130 -9.80 0.89 16.10
N SER A 131 -9.86 1.62 17.22
CA SER A 131 -11.11 1.88 17.93
C SER A 131 -12.02 2.84 17.17
N ASN A 132 -13.33 2.63 17.28
CA ASN A 132 -14.35 3.57 16.82
C ASN A 132 -14.44 4.72 17.82
N VAL A 133 -13.82 5.84 17.49
CA VAL A 133 -13.89 7.10 18.25
C VAL A 133 -14.49 8.17 17.36
N ARG A 134 -15.02 9.24 17.97
CA ARG A 134 -15.57 10.39 17.23
C ARG A 134 -14.70 10.80 16.03
N GLY A 135 -15.33 10.90 14.86
CA GLY A 135 -14.72 11.33 13.61
C GLY A 135 -14.10 10.22 12.76
N THR A 136 -14.03 8.98 13.25
CA THR A 136 -13.58 7.86 12.40
C THR A 136 -14.71 7.36 11.50
N VAL A 137 -14.32 6.85 10.33
CA VAL A 137 -15.19 6.12 9.40
C VAL A 137 -14.93 4.61 9.53
N ALA A 138 -15.99 3.81 9.46
CA ALA A 138 -15.91 2.35 9.50
C ALA A 138 -16.99 1.71 8.61
N MET A 139 -16.80 0.45 8.26
CA MET A 139 -17.76 -0.31 7.44
C MET A 139 -18.89 -0.87 8.31
N ALA A 140 -20.12 -0.75 7.82
CA ALA A 140 -21.28 -1.38 8.45
C ALA A 140 -21.31 -2.88 8.14
N LYS A 141 -21.75 -3.67 9.12
CA LYS A 141 -21.79 -5.13 9.05
C LYS A 141 -23.02 -5.68 9.75
N VAL A 142 -23.41 -6.89 9.41
CA VAL A 142 -24.42 -7.67 10.14
C VAL A 142 -23.87 -8.01 11.52
N GLY A 143 -24.68 -7.81 12.57
CA GLY A 143 -24.24 -7.97 13.96
C GLY A 143 -23.66 -9.34 14.29
N SER A 144 -24.20 -10.39 13.68
CA SER A 144 -23.79 -11.79 13.86
C SER A 144 -22.64 -12.24 12.94
N ASP A 145 -22.24 -11.43 11.96
CA ASP A 145 -21.24 -11.82 10.97
C ASP A 145 -20.17 -10.72 10.81
N PRO A 146 -18.95 -10.91 11.34
CA PRO A 146 -17.89 -9.93 11.23
C PRO A 146 -17.47 -9.66 9.78
N ASN A 147 -17.58 -10.63 8.87
CA ASN A 147 -17.07 -10.54 7.49
C ASN A 147 -18.18 -10.27 6.47
N SER A 148 -19.23 -9.54 6.88
CA SER A 148 -20.42 -9.24 6.08
C SER A 148 -20.44 -7.83 5.49
N ALA A 149 -19.36 -7.06 5.65
CA ALA A 149 -19.27 -5.70 5.14
C ALA A 149 -19.22 -5.67 3.61
N THR A 150 -20.01 -4.80 2.98
CA THR A 150 -20.06 -4.58 1.52
C THR A 150 -19.90 -3.10 1.18
N SER A 151 -20.99 -2.38 0.85
CA SER A 151 -20.98 -0.97 0.41
C SER A 151 -21.26 0.03 1.53
N GLN A 152 -21.89 -0.40 2.62
CA GLN A 152 -22.36 0.50 3.67
C GLN A 152 -21.24 0.90 4.63
N TRP A 153 -21.24 2.18 5.01
CA TRP A 153 -20.27 2.79 5.91
C TRP A 153 -20.95 3.73 6.90
N PHE A 154 -20.28 4.02 8.02
CA PHE A 154 -20.73 4.98 9.00
C PHE A 154 -19.60 5.84 9.55
N ILE A 155 -19.93 7.06 9.98
CA ILE A 155 -19.05 7.98 10.69
C ILE A 155 -19.48 8.03 12.15
N ASN A 156 -18.54 7.83 13.07
CA ASN A 156 -18.78 7.90 14.52
C ASN A 156 -18.93 9.35 14.98
N LEU A 157 -19.99 9.64 15.74
CA LEU A 157 -20.28 10.97 16.29
C LEU A 157 -19.82 11.15 17.74
N ALA A 158 -19.51 10.06 18.44
CA ALA A 158 -19.00 10.01 19.81
C ALA A 158 -17.89 8.94 19.92
#